data_AF-A0AAU4FED8-F1
#
_entry.id   AF-A0AAU4FED8-F1
#
_cell.length_a   1.000
_cell.length_b   1.000
_cell.length_c   1.000
_cell.angle_alpha   90.00
_cell.angle_beta   90.00
_cell.angle_gamma   90.00
#
_symmetry.space_group_name_H-M   'P 1'
#
loop_
_entity.id
_entity.type
_entity.pdbx_description
1 polymer ?
#
loop_
_entity_poly.entity_id
_entity_poly.type
_entity_poly.pdbx_seq_one_letter_code
_entity_poly.pdbx_strand_id
1 'polypeptide(L)'
;MRLPATRGPVSEQVVRLLRGATPVEDLDHGPAQPAVHDEDLQLSLWICYELGYRGFDDLEPDQDGGLALHALRKDLERRWLAGLTDLVAPVTADPADVPRALARLVAADDGPPLAKFLQRKASAAQFGEFVAHRSVYHLKEADPHSWAIPRLSGRAKAALVEIQADEYGGGRVERMHSELFRTTMRSLGLDDTYGHFVDDVPAVTLAVSNLMSLFGMNRRWLGAALGHLAAFEMTSSLPNRRYGNGLRRLGGDPVATRFFDEHVEADAVHEQIAAHDLCGGYVAEHPEAAGDVLFGAACALAVEAEFGARLLDRWAAGVPSLRTRALSGAA
;
A
#
# COMPACT_ATOMS: atom_id res chain seq x y z
N MET A 1 5.83 5.76 -16.75
CA MET A 1 7.00 5.26 -15.99
C MET A 1 7.69 4.16 -16.81
N ARG A 2 9.02 4.03 -16.76
CA ARG A 2 9.73 2.89 -17.39
C ARG A 2 9.89 1.71 -16.42
N LEU A 3 10.23 0.52 -16.94
CA LEU A 3 10.59 -0.63 -16.12
C LEU A 3 11.74 -0.29 -15.16
N PRO A 4 11.63 -0.63 -13.86
CA PRO A 4 12.66 -0.35 -12.87
C PRO A 4 13.89 -1.26 -13.04
N ALA A 5 15.01 -0.88 -12.41
CA ALA A 5 16.21 -1.70 -12.37
C ALA A 5 15.97 -2.98 -11.56
N THR A 6 16.41 -4.12 -12.11
CA THR A 6 16.23 -5.44 -11.49
C THR A 6 17.05 -5.55 -10.20
N ARG A 7 16.52 -6.31 -9.23
CA ARG A 7 17.10 -6.50 -7.89
C ARG A 7 17.61 -7.93 -7.64
N GLY A 8 17.42 -8.83 -8.61
CA GLY A 8 17.88 -10.20 -8.56
C GLY A 8 17.35 -11.03 -9.74
N PRO A 9 17.57 -12.36 -9.71
CA PRO A 9 17.21 -13.25 -10.80
C PRO A 9 15.70 -13.27 -11.11
N VAL A 10 14.84 -13.07 -10.13
CA VAL A 10 13.38 -13.10 -10.31
C VAL A 10 12.90 -11.86 -11.07
N SER A 11 13.34 -10.67 -10.66
CA SER A 11 12.97 -9.43 -11.36
C SER A 11 13.61 -9.35 -12.74
N GLU A 12 14.81 -9.91 -12.92
CA GLU A 12 15.41 -10.10 -14.24
C GLU A 12 14.54 -11.01 -15.12
N GLN A 13 14.06 -12.12 -14.57
CA GLN A 13 13.15 -13.01 -15.28
C GLN A 13 11.85 -12.29 -15.68
N VAL A 14 11.24 -11.52 -14.78
CA VAL A 14 10.01 -10.75 -15.07
C VAL A 14 10.25 -9.79 -16.24
N VAL A 15 11.31 -8.98 -16.18
CA VAL A 15 11.65 -8.03 -17.26
C VAL A 15 11.93 -8.74 -18.58
N ARG A 16 12.63 -9.88 -18.55
CA ARG A 16 12.89 -10.70 -19.75
C ARG A 16 11.60 -11.22 -20.38
N LEU A 17 10.68 -11.76 -19.58
CA LEU A 17 9.39 -12.25 -20.06
C LEU A 17 8.55 -11.14 -20.68
N LEU A 18 8.53 -9.94 -20.06
CA LEU A 18 7.85 -8.78 -20.62
C LEU A 18 8.42 -8.33 -21.96
N ARG A 19 9.72 -8.56 -22.19
CA ARG A 19 10.40 -8.30 -23.47
C ARG A 19 10.33 -9.49 -24.45
N GLY A 20 9.47 -10.47 -24.20
CA GLY A 20 9.21 -11.60 -25.10
C GLY A 20 10.27 -12.69 -25.09
N ALA A 21 11.15 -12.73 -24.08
CA ALA A 21 12.14 -13.81 -23.95
C ALA A 21 11.47 -15.11 -23.46
N THR A 22 12.16 -16.23 -23.69
CA THR A 22 11.74 -17.53 -23.14
C THR A 22 12.01 -17.61 -21.64
N PRO A 23 11.20 -18.39 -20.88
CA PRO A 23 11.44 -18.62 -19.48
C PRO A 23 12.82 -19.25 -19.21
N VAL A 24 13.49 -18.81 -18.15
CA VAL A 24 14.64 -19.53 -17.62
C VAL A 24 14.12 -20.59 -16.64
N GLU A 25 14.53 -21.84 -16.82
CA GLU A 25 14.23 -22.94 -15.90
C GLU A 25 15.14 -22.85 -14.66
N ASP A 26 14.68 -23.40 -13.53
CA ASP A 26 15.44 -23.47 -12.26
C ASP A 26 15.98 -22.12 -11.75
N LEU A 27 15.11 -21.10 -11.70
CA LEU A 27 15.45 -19.78 -11.18
C LEU A 27 15.94 -19.83 -9.74
N ASP A 28 17.12 -19.24 -9.50
CA ASP A 28 17.63 -19.02 -8.15
C ASP A 28 16.82 -17.91 -7.47
N HIS A 29 16.10 -18.28 -6.40
CA HIS A 29 15.30 -17.36 -5.60
C HIS A 29 16.10 -16.64 -4.51
N GLY A 30 17.43 -16.84 -4.50
CA GLY A 30 18.33 -16.31 -3.50
C GLY A 30 18.15 -16.98 -2.12
N PRO A 31 18.84 -16.46 -1.09
CA PRO A 31 18.71 -16.98 0.26
C PRO A 31 17.28 -16.74 0.80
N ALA A 32 16.83 -17.64 1.67
CA ALA A 32 15.57 -17.46 2.37
C ALA A 32 15.64 -16.24 3.31
N GLN A 33 14.70 -15.31 3.15
CA GLN A 33 14.52 -14.14 4.01
C GLN A 33 13.03 -13.82 4.16
N PRO A 34 12.61 -13.08 5.20
CA PRO A 34 11.21 -12.69 5.36
C PRO A 34 10.71 -11.99 4.10
N ALA A 35 9.57 -12.46 3.56
CA ALA A 35 9.08 -12.01 2.26
C ALA A 35 8.83 -10.50 2.18
N VAL A 36 8.49 -9.86 3.31
CA VAL A 36 8.28 -8.39 3.42
C VAL A 36 9.57 -7.59 3.21
N HIS A 37 10.73 -8.21 3.45
CA HIS A 37 12.06 -7.61 3.24
C HIS A 37 12.75 -8.11 1.97
N ASP A 38 12.10 -8.97 1.19
CA ASP A 38 12.66 -9.54 -0.02
C ASP A 38 12.59 -8.56 -1.19
N GLU A 39 13.75 -7.98 -1.50
CA GLU A 39 13.91 -6.94 -2.52
C GLU A 39 13.61 -7.42 -3.93
N ASP A 40 13.95 -8.67 -4.26
CA ASP A 40 13.72 -9.21 -5.58
C ASP A 40 12.26 -9.67 -5.73
N LEU A 41 11.71 -10.34 -4.71
CA LEU A 41 10.30 -10.74 -4.68
C LEU A 41 9.36 -9.54 -4.77
N GLN A 42 9.56 -8.53 -3.90
CA GLN A 42 8.62 -7.41 -3.83
C GLN A 42 8.69 -6.52 -5.07
N LEU A 43 9.88 -6.34 -5.67
CA LEU A 43 9.97 -5.64 -6.96
C LEU A 43 9.30 -6.44 -8.08
N SER A 44 9.53 -7.75 -8.14
CA SER A 44 8.92 -8.62 -9.16
C SER A 44 7.40 -8.60 -9.10
N LEU A 45 6.83 -8.72 -7.90
CA LEU A 45 5.39 -8.60 -7.69
C LEU A 45 4.86 -7.22 -8.08
N TRP A 46 5.58 -6.17 -7.70
CA TRP A 46 5.19 -4.80 -8.02
C TRP A 46 5.11 -4.59 -9.54
N ILE A 47 6.12 -5.05 -10.30
CA ILE A 47 6.13 -5.00 -11.77
C ILE A 47 4.93 -5.76 -12.34
N CYS A 48 4.68 -6.98 -11.86
CA CYS A 48 3.57 -7.82 -12.30
C CYS A 48 2.19 -7.20 -12.02
N TYR A 49 2.03 -6.48 -10.92
CA TYR A 49 0.79 -5.78 -10.60
C TYR A 49 0.62 -4.50 -11.42
N GLU A 50 1.70 -3.81 -11.77
CA GLU A 50 1.62 -2.54 -12.48
C GLU A 50 1.07 -2.66 -13.91
N LEU A 51 1.18 -3.84 -14.52
CA LEU A 51 0.52 -4.21 -15.78
C LEU A 51 -1.02 -4.11 -15.70
N GLY A 52 -1.60 -4.27 -14.51
CA GLY A 52 -3.03 -4.08 -14.28
C GLY A 52 -3.44 -2.62 -14.10
N TYR A 53 -2.50 -1.72 -13.86
CA TYR A 53 -2.76 -0.29 -13.62
C TYR A 53 -2.34 0.55 -14.84
N ARG A 54 -1.23 1.29 -14.74
CA ARG A 54 -0.78 2.22 -15.80
C ARG A 54 0.28 1.60 -16.71
N GLY A 55 0.78 0.41 -16.39
CA GLY A 55 1.81 -0.28 -17.17
C GLY A 55 3.14 0.50 -17.21
N PHE A 56 3.88 0.32 -18.31
CA PHE A 56 5.21 0.87 -18.52
C PHE A 56 5.33 1.53 -19.90
N ASP A 57 5.96 2.71 -19.96
CA ASP A 57 6.10 3.49 -21.19
C ASP A 57 7.07 2.85 -22.21
N ASP A 58 7.92 1.93 -21.76
CA ASP A 58 8.90 1.21 -22.57
C ASP A 58 8.48 -0.22 -22.93
N LEU A 59 7.18 -0.50 -22.79
CA LEU A 59 6.49 -1.70 -23.26
C LEU A 59 5.31 -1.31 -24.16
N GLU A 60 4.99 -2.15 -25.14
CA GLU A 60 3.76 -2.00 -25.91
C GLU A 60 2.53 -2.34 -25.04
N PRO A 61 1.35 -1.71 -25.26
CA PRO A 61 0.19 -1.90 -24.40
C PRO A 61 -0.33 -3.35 -24.28
N ASP A 62 -0.04 -4.22 -25.25
CA ASP A 62 -0.42 -5.63 -25.28
C ASP A 62 0.66 -6.59 -24.75
N GLN A 63 1.82 -6.08 -24.32
CA GLN A 63 2.89 -6.88 -23.73
C GLN A 63 2.59 -7.22 -22.26
N ASP A 64 1.93 -8.37 -22.06
CA ASP A 64 1.57 -8.89 -20.74
C ASP A 64 2.50 -10.02 -20.22
N GLY A 65 3.53 -10.38 -20.99
CA GLY A 65 4.47 -11.46 -20.67
C GLY A 65 3.90 -12.88 -20.80
N GLY A 66 2.66 -13.02 -21.26
CA GLY A 66 2.00 -14.28 -21.55
C GLY A 66 1.84 -15.24 -20.36
N LEU A 67 1.59 -16.51 -20.66
CA LEU A 67 1.33 -17.56 -19.66
C LEU A 67 2.50 -17.77 -18.69
N ALA A 68 3.73 -17.58 -19.15
CA ALA A 68 4.90 -17.74 -18.32
C ALA A 68 4.99 -16.67 -17.23
N LEU A 69 4.74 -15.40 -17.55
CA LEU A 69 4.72 -14.34 -16.55
C LEU A 69 3.56 -14.52 -15.58
N HIS A 70 2.40 -14.94 -16.08
CA HIS A 70 1.26 -15.27 -15.23
C HIS A 70 1.61 -16.38 -14.22
N ALA A 71 2.19 -17.50 -14.68
CA ALA A 71 2.59 -18.60 -13.81
C ALA A 71 3.60 -18.14 -12.75
N LEU A 72 4.65 -17.41 -13.16
CA LEU A 72 5.63 -16.84 -12.25
C LEU A 72 4.97 -15.94 -11.21
N ARG A 73 4.08 -15.01 -11.62
CA ARG A 73 3.33 -14.16 -10.69
C ARG A 73 2.57 -15.00 -9.66
N LYS A 74 1.86 -16.07 -10.06
CA LYS A 74 1.14 -16.92 -9.09
C LYS A 74 2.08 -17.58 -8.09
N ASP A 75 3.30 -17.92 -8.49
CA ASP A 75 4.31 -18.52 -7.60
C ASP A 75 4.82 -17.50 -6.58
N LEU A 76 5.09 -16.27 -7.04
CA LEU A 76 5.48 -15.15 -6.18
C LEU A 76 4.36 -14.75 -5.22
N GLU A 77 3.10 -14.72 -5.67
CA GLU A 77 1.93 -14.48 -4.82
C GLU A 77 1.81 -15.54 -3.71
N ARG A 78 2.08 -16.82 -4.01
CA ARG A 78 2.09 -17.88 -2.98
C ARG A 78 3.19 -17.67 -1.95
N ARG A 79 4.40 -17.30 -2.38
CA ARG A 79 5.50 -16.95 -1.46
C ARG A 79 5.14 -15.75 -0.59
N TRP A 80 4.49 -14.73 -1.17
CA TRP A 80 4.09 -13.55 -0.42
C TRP A 80 2.99 -13.87 0.60
N LEU A 81 1.97 -14.64 0.22
CA LEU A 81 0.90 -15.10 1.12
C LEU A 81 1.43 -15.95 2.28
N ALA A 82 2.42 -16.83 2.02
CA ALA A 82 3.07 -17.58 3.09
C ALA A 82 3.77 -16.64 4.08
N GLY A 83 4.52 -15.65 3.57
CA GLY A 83 5.17 -14.64 4.42
C GLY A 83 4.18 -13.77 5.21
N LEU A 84 3.02 -13.43 4.64
CA LEU A 84 1.95 -12.73 5.36
C LEU A 84 1.34 -13.60 6.47
N THR A 85 1.15 -14.89 6.20
CA THR A 85 0.65 -15.86 7.19
C THR A 85 1.61 -16.02 8.35
N ASP A 86 2.92 -16.01 8.09
CA ASP A 86 3.94 -16.07 9.14
C ASP A 86 4.04 -14.75 9.93
N LEU A 87 3.72 -13.61 9.29
CA LEU A 87 3.82 -12.28 9.88
C LEU A 87 2.68 -11.97 10.85
N VAL A 88 1.48 -12.54 10.62
CA VAL A 88 0.29 -12.21 11.42
C VAL A 88 -0.17 -13.39 12.26
N ALA A 89 -0.52 -13.13 13.52
CA ALA A 89 -1.19 -14.13 14.34
C ALA A 89 -2.60 -14.42 13.78
N PRO A 90 -3.07 -15.67 13.77
CA PRO A 90 -4.44 -15.98 13.38
C PRO A 90 -5.46 -15.23 14.25
N VAL A 91 -6.37 -14.50 13.61
CA VAL A 91 -7.46 -13.78 14.28
C VAL A 91 -8.79 -14.41 13.88
N THR A 92 -9.60 -14.77 14.86
CA THR A 92 -10.95 -15.30 14.64
C THR A 92 -11.97 -14.52 15.46
N ALA A 93 -13.18 -14.41 14.91
CA ALA A 93 -14.33 -13.86 15.60
C ALA A 93 -15.60 -14.53 15.07
N ASP A 94 -16.68 -14.46 15.84
CA ASP A 94 -18.01 -14.73 15.32
C ASP A 94 -18.30 -13.73 14.17
N PRO A 95 -18.91 -14.16 13.05
CA PRO A 95 -19.34 -13.27 11.97
C PRO A 95 -20.06 -12.00 12.45
N ALA A 96 -20.93 -12.09 13.46
CA ALA A 96 -21.65 -10.94 14.01
C ALA A 96 -20.73 -9.95 14.77
N ASP A 97 -19.56 -10.40 15.21
CA ASP A 97 -18.60 -9.61 15.99
C ASP A 97 -17.48 -9.01 15.14
N VAL A 98 -17.46 -9.23 13.82
CA VAL A 98 -16.37 -8.74 12.93
C VAL A 98 -16.09 -7.23 13.08
N PRO A 99 -17.07 -6.31 13.06
CA PRO A 99 -16.80 -4.88 13.26
C PRO A 99 -16.11 -4.59 14.59
N ARG A 100 -16.53 -5.28 15.67
CA ARG A 100 -15.92 -5.13 16.99
C ARG A 100 -14.53 -5.76 17.05
N ALA A 101 -14.29 -6.84 16.32
CA ALA A 101 -12.98 -7.48 16.22
C ALA A 101 -11.99 -6.59 15.46
N LEU A 102 -12.41 -5.94 14.37
CA LEU A 102 -11.62 -4.93 13.66
C LEU A 102 -11.21 -3.77 14.60
N ALA A 103 -12.16 -3.24 15.36
CA ALA A 103 -11.87 -2.18 16.34
C ALA A 103 -10.87 -2.63 17.41
N ARG A 104 -10.96 -3.88 17.87
CA ARG A 104 -9.97 -4.44 18.81
C ARG A 104 -8.58 -4.58 18.18
N LEU A 105 -8.49 -5.01 16.91
CA LEU A 105 -7.20 -5.11 16.21
C LEU A 105 -6.54 -3.73 16.10
N VAL A 106 -7.29 -2.73 15.64
CA VAL A 106 -6.78 -1.35 15.51
C VAL A 106 -6.39 -0.77 16.87
N ALA A 107 -7.21 -0.98 17.91
CA ALA A 107 -6.89 -0.47 19.25
C ALA A 107 -5.69 -1.18 19.91
N ALA A 108 -5.41 -2.42 19.52
CA ALA A 108 -4.28 -3.20 20.01
C ALA A 108 -2.99 -2.96 19.21
N ASP A 109 -3.05 -2.22 18.09
CA ASP A 109 -1.88 -1.90 17.30
C ASP A 109 -0.91 -1.02 18.10
N ASP A 110 0.20 -1.63 18.51
CA ASP A 110 1.32 -1.01 19.22
C ASP A 110 2.54 -0.82 18.32
N GLY A 111 2.31 -0.78 17.00
CA GLY A 111 3.32 -0.59 15.98
C GLY A 111 4.23 0.63 16.21
N PRO A 112 5.39 0.69 15.52
CA PRO A 112 6.39 1.72 15.75
C PRO A 112 5.80 3.13 15.64
N PRO A 113 6.24 4.10 16.48
CA PRO A 113 5.58 5.39 16.60
C PRO A 113 5.97 6.37 15.46
N LEU A 114 5.96 5.91 14.19
CA LEU A 114 6.39 6.66 13.01
C LEU A 114 5.69 8.01 12.89
N ALA A 115 4.36 8.03 12.99
CA ALA A 115 3.59 9.27 12.92
C ALA A 115 3.96 10.26 14.04
N LYS A 116 4.22 9.78 15.25
CA LYS A 116 4.68 10.62 16.36
C LYS A 116 6.10 11.14 16.13
N PHE A 117 6.98 10.34 15.53
CA PHE A 117 8.32 10.76 15.14
C PHE A 117 8.27 11.86 14.05
N LEU A 118 7.50 11.66 12.98
CA LEU A 118 7.32 12.65 11.91
C LEU A 118 6.74 13.96 12.46
N GLN A 119 5.75 13.87 13.34
CA GLN A 119 5.18 15.03 14.02
C GLN A 119 6.24 15.83 14.79
N ARG A 120 7.07 15.16 15.59
CA ARG A 120 7.85 15.83 16.66
C ARG A 120 9.35 15.97 16.39
N LYS A 121 9.93 15.09 15.59
CA LYS A 121 11.39 14.87 15.53
C LYS A 121 11.97 14.86 14.12
N ALA A 122 11.21 14.42 13.12
CA ALA A 122 11.75 14.29 11.77
C ALA A 122 12.32 15.61 11.25
N SER A 123 13.43 15.53 10.53
CA SER A 123 13.95 16.63 9.71
C SER A 123 13.13 16.78 8.41
N ALA A 124 13.33 17.88 7.68
CA ALA A 124 12.74 18.07 6.36
C ALA A 124 13.15 16.95 5.38
N ALA A 125 14.43 16.54 5.43
CA ALA A 125 14.93 15.43 4.62
C ALA A 125 14.22 14.10 4.92
N GLN A 126 14.06 13.75 6.21
CA GLN A 126 13.36 12.52 6.63
C GLN A 126 11.87 12.56 6.27
N PHE A 127 11.22 13.72 6.37
CA PHE A 127 9.84 13.89 5.91
C PHE A 127 9.73 13.73 4.39
N GLY A 128 10.69 14.28 3.63
CA GLY A 128 10.80 14.06 2.19
C GLY A 128 11.00 12.59 1.83
N GLU A 129 11.84 11.86 2.58
CA GLU A 129 12.02 10.41 2.40
C GLU A 129 10.69 9.68 2.62
N PHE A 130 9.98 9.97 3.72
CA PHE A 130 8.66 9.41 3.98
C PHE A 130 7.67 9.65 2.84
N VAL A 131 7.60 10.88 2.30
CA VAL A 131 6.72 11.19 1.16
C VAL A 131 7.15 10.46 -0.11
N ALA A 132 8.45 10.31 -0.37
CA ALA A 132 8.97 9.52 -1.48
C ALA A 132 8.62 8.02 -1.35
N HIS A 133 8.65 7.45 -0.14
CA HIS A 133 8.16 6.09 0.09
C HIS A 133 6.66 5.98 -0.21
N ARG A 134 5.88 6.92 0.32
CA ARG A 134 4.42 6.92 0.19
C ARG A 134 3.94 7.16 -1.25
N SER A 135 4.74 7.80 -2.11
CA SER A 135 4.38 8.08 -3.50
C SER A 135 4.16 6.83 -4.35
N VAL A 136 4.73 5.68 -3.97
CA VAL A 136 4.55 4.40 -4.69
C VAL A 136 3.09 3.97 -4.71
N TYR A 137 2.36 4.21 -3.62
CA TYR A 137 0.93 3.92 -3.53
C TYR A 137 0.08 5.17 -3.74
N HIS A 138 0.34 6.27 -3.03
CA HIS A 138 -0.61 7.39 -2.96
C HIS A 138 -0.82 8.10 -4.32
N LEU A 139 0.14 8.01 -5.26
CA LEU A 139 -0.07 8.53 -6.63
C LEU A 139 -1.04 7.69 -7.50
N LYS A 140 -1.52 6.55 -6.98
CA LYS A 140 -2.60 5.71 -7.52
C LYS A 140 -3.69 5.39 -6.49
N GLU A 141 -3.79 6.17 -5.42
CA GLU A 141 -4.90 6.06 -4.48
C GLU A 141 -6.22 6.39 -5.21
N ALA A 142 -7.27 5.55 -5.16
CA ALA A 142 -7.45 4.30 -4.39
C ALA A 142 -7.55 3.02 -5.27
N ASP A 143 -6.82 2.98 -6.39
CA ASP A 143 -6.94 1.97 -7.46
C ASP A 143 -6.92 0.50 -7.00
N PRO A 144 -6.06 0.07 -6.05
CA PRO A 144 -6.04 -1.32 -5.61
C PRO A 144 -7.36 -1.83 -5.02
N HIS A 145 -8.06 -0.99 -4.24
CA HIS A 145 -9.34 -1.34 -3.63
C HIS A 145 -10.48 -1.33 -4.64
N SER A 146 -10.37 -0.54 -5.72
CA SER A 146 -11.37 -0.48 -6.80
C SER A 146 -11.54 -1.82 -7.51
N TRP A 147 -10.52 -2.67 -7.52
CA TRP A 147 -10.65 -4.03 -8.04
C TRP A 147 -11.70 -4.86 -7.29
N ALA A 148 -12.03 -4.57 -6.03
CA ALA A 148 -13.07 -5.29 -5.31
C ALA A 148 -14.49 -4.98 -5.82
N ILE A 149 -14.73 -3.79 -6.41
CA ILE A 149 -16.06 -3.30 -6.83
C ILE A 149 -16.82 -4.27 -7.75
N PRO A 150 -16.22 -4.85 -8.82
CA PRO A 150 -16.92 -5.76 -9.72
C PRO A 150 -17.34 -7.08 -9.06
N ARG A 151 -16.79 -7.41 -7.88
CA ARG A 151 -17.00 -8.68 -7.18
C ARG A 151 -18.01 -8.58 -6.04
N LEU A 152 -18.47 -7.37 -5.75
CA LEU A 152 -19.46 -7.08 -4.73
C LEU A 152 -20.82 -6.76 -5.35
N SER A 153 -21.84 -6.94 -4.51
CA SER A 153 -23.24 -6.53 -4.72
C SER A 153 -23.82 -6.01 -3.41
N GLY A 154 -25.04 -5.47 -3.45
CA GLY A 154 -25.78 -5.09 -2.25
C GLY A 154 -25.12 -3.97 -1.42
N ARG A 155 -25.33 -4.02 -0.10
CA ARG A 155 -24.89 -2.99 0.85
C ARG A 155 -23.38 -2.80 0.87
N ALA A 156 -22.62 -3.90 0.86
CA ALA A 156 -21.16 -3.85 0.85
C ALA A 156 -20.62 -3.16 -0.40
N LYS A 157 -21.24 -3.37 -1.57
CA LYS A 157 -20.86 -2.64 -2.79
C LYS A 157 -21.12 -1.15 -2.68
N ALA A 158 -22.30 -0.77 -2.16
CA ALA A 158 -22.65 0.64 -1.98
C ALA A 158 -21.65 1.34 -1.06
N ALA A 159 -21.30 0.72 0.08
CA ALA A 159 -20.31 1.22 1.02
C ALA A 159 -18.91 1.38 0.38
N LEU A 160 -18.43 0.38 -0.37
CA LEU A 160 -17.15 0.49 -1.07
C LEU A 160 -17.16 1.62 -2.11
N VAL A 161 -18.24 1.75 -2.89
CA VAL A 161 -18.35 2.80 -3.90
C VAL A 161 -18.42 4.19 -3.26
N GLU A 162 -19.05 4.32 -2.10
CA GLU A 162 -19.09 5.58 -1.34
C GLU A 162 -17.68 6.01 -0.91
N ILE A 163 -16.93 5.11 -0.25
CA ILE A 163 -15.53 5.36 0.13
C ILE A 163 -14.70 5.73 -1.11
N GLN A 164 -14.73 4.88 -2.15
CA GLN A 164 -13.93 5.12 -3.35
C GLN A 164 -14.33 6.41 -4.08
N ALA A 165 -15.60 6.81 -4.07
CA ALA A 165 -16.02 8.06 -4.67
C ALA A 165 -15.36 9.26 -3.99
N ASP A 166 -15.19 9.23 -2.67
CA ASP A 166 -14.48 10.27 -1.92
C ASP A 166 -12.98 10.27 -2.24
N GLU A 167 -12.33 9.11 -2.23
CA GLU A 167 -10.92 8.94 -2.61
C GLU A 167 -10.61 9.48 -4.02
N TYR A 168 -11.55 9.28 -4.96
CA TYR A 168 -11.50 9.82 -6.32
C TYR A 168 -11.99 11.29 -6.43
N GLY A 169 -12.13 12.00 -5.30
CA GLY A 169 -12.49 13.42 -5.24
C GLY A 169 -13.93 13.75 -5.62
N GLY A 170 -14.82 12.76 -5.63
CA GLY A 170 -16.20 12.89 -6.10
C GLY A 170 -16.28 13.28 -7.59
N GLY A 171 -15.31 12.83 -8.39
CA GLY A 171 -15.20 13.19 -9.82
C GLY A 171 -14.55 14.56 -10.08
N ARG A 172 -13.96 15.18 -9.07
CA ARG A 172 -13.21 16.45 -9.19
C ARG A 172 -11.72 16.21 -8.99
N VAL A 173 -10.94 16.47 -10.04
CA VAL A 173 -9.49 16.20 -10.08
C VAL A 173 -8.76 16.92 -8.95
N GLU A 174 -9.13 18.17 -8.63
CA GLU A 174 -8.51 18.97 -7.58
C GLU A 174 -8.81 18.51 -6.14
N ARG A 175 -9.64 17.48 -5.98
CA ARG A 175 -9.94 16.80 -4.72
C ARG A 175 -9.50 15.35 -4.69
N MET A 176 -9.10 14.77 -5.82
CA MET A 176 -8.61 13.39 -5.87
C MET A 176 -7.38 13.26 -4.97
N HIS A 177 -7.38 12.27 -4.09
CA HIS A 177 -6.33 12.14 -3.07
C HIS A 177 -4.94 11.99 -3.67
N SER A 178 -4.83 11.26 -4.80
CA SER A 178 -3.57 11.16 -5.54
C SER A 178 -3.06 12.50 -6.10
N GLU A 179 -3.94 13.44 -6.46
CA GLU A 179 -3.57 14.79 -6.91
C GLU A 179 -3.22 15.73 -5.75
N LEU A 180 -3.89 15.56 -4.61
CA LEU A 180 -3.52 16.23 -3.37
C LEU A 180 -2.14 15.76 -2.91
N PHE A 181 -1.86 14.47 -2.96
CA PHE A 181 -0.54 13.92 -2.64
C PHE A 181 0.53 14.42 -3.61
N ARG A 182 0.21 14.47 -4.92
CA ARG A 182 1.08 15.06 -5.94
C ARG A 182 1.43 16.53 -5.61
N THR A 183 0.46 17.29 -5.12
CA THR A 183 0.66 18.67 -4.67
C THR A 183 1.61 18.74 -3.47
N THR A 184 1.44 17.87 -2.47
CA THR A 184 2.38 17.74 -1.33
C THR A 184 3.81 17.45 -1.79
N MET A 185 3.99 16.54 -2.75
CA MET A 185 5.30 16.22 -3.31
C MET A 185 5.97 17.46 -3.94
N ARG A 186 5.25 18.20 -4.79
CA ARG A 186 5.78 19.44 -5.40
C ARG A 186 6.14 20.50 -4.36
N SER A 187 5.31 20.68 -3.33
CA SER A 187 5.60 21.62 -2.24
C SER A 187 6.85 21.25 -1.45
N LEU A 188 7.23 19.97 -1.43
CA LEU A 188 8.47 19.48 -0.83
C LEU A 188 9.66 19.44 -1.80
N GLY A 189 9.48 19.90 -3.05
CA GLY A 189 10.51 19.84 -4.08
C GLY A 189 10.81 18.43 -4.60
N LEU A 190 9.88 17.48 -4.43
CA LEU A 190 9.99 16.12 -4.94
C LEU A 190 9.41 16.02 -6.35
N ASP A 191 9.98 15.11 -7.15
CA ASP A 191 9.41 14.74 -8.44
C ASP A 191 8.13 13.93 -8.22
N ASP A 192 7.05 14.41 -8.81
CA ASP A 192 5.70 13.95 -8.59
C ASP A 192 5.21 13.00 -9.71
N THR A 193 6.13 12.59 -10.59
CA THR A 193 5.89 11.61 -11.64
C THR A 193 5.61 10.25 -11.02
N TYR A 194 4.52 9.63 -11.47
CA TYR A 194 4.14 8.30 -11.02
C TYR A 194 5.26 7.28 -11.25
N GLY A 195 5.64 6.58 -10.16
CA GLY A 195 6.68 5.56 -10.18
C GLY A 195 8.13 6.06 -10.09
N HIS A 196 8.37 7.37 -10.00
CA HIS A 196 9.73 7.95 -9.97
C HIS A 196 10.65 7.37 -8.90
N PHE A 197 10.12 7.11 -7.70
CA PHE A 197 10.90 6.63 -6.56
C PHE A 197 10.94 5.10 -6.43
N VAL A 198 10.40 4.33 -7.38
CA VAL A 198 10.34 2.86 -7.29
C VAL A 198 11.73 2.24 -7.17
N ASP A 199 12.70 2.73 -7.95
CA ASP A 199 14.10 2.27 -7.86
C ASP A 199 14.75 2.61 -6.50
N ASP A 200 14.31 3.69 -5.87
CA ASP A 200 14.89 4.21 -4.64
C ASP A 200 14.34 3.55 -3.37
N VAL A 201 13.12 3.01 -3.39
CA VAL A 201 12.48 2.48 -2.17
C VAL A 201 12.85 1.03 -1.87
N PRO A 202 12.96 0.63 -0.59
CA PRO A 202 13.19 -0.76 -0.18
C PRO A 202 11.94 -1.65 -0.33
N ALA A 203 12.16 -2.95 -0.21
CA ALA A 203 11.15 -4.00 -0.31
C ALA A 203 9.90 -3.72 0.54
N VAL A 204 10.10 -3.27 1.78
CA VAL A 204 9.00 -2.99 2.72
C VAL A 204 8.01 -1.95 2.20
N THR A 205 8.46 -1.01 1.36
CA THR A 205 7.58 -0.01 0.75
C THR A 205 6.78 -0.61 -0.40
N LEU A 206 7.42 -1.44 -1.23
CA LEU A 206 6.75 -2.18 -2.29
C LEU A 206 5.75 -3.18 -1.69
N ALA A 207 6.08 -3.80 -0.56
CA ALA A 207 5.21 -4.73 0.18
C ALA A 207 3.87 -4.10 0.58
N VAL A 208 3.86 -2.84 1.04
CA VAL A 208 2.63 -2.09 1.33
C VAL A 208 1.74 -2.02 0.08
N SER A 209 2.27 -1.55 -1.05
CA SER A 209 1.52 -1.46 -2.31
C SER A 209 1.11 -2.84 -2.88
N ASN A 210 1.97 -3.84 -2.71
CA ASN A 210 1.76 -5.19 -3.22
C ASN A 210 0.70 -5.95 -2.42
N LEU A 211 0.60 -5.70 -1.11
CA LEU A 211 -0.45 -6.27 -0.27
C LEU A 211 -1.84 -5.87 -0.77
N MET A 212 -2.05 -4.58 -1.01
CA MET A 212 -3.30 -4.06 -1.55
C MET A 212 -3.64 -4.68 -2.92
N SER A 213 -2.64 -4.78 -3.80
CA SER A 213 -2.83 -5.35 -5.15
C SER A 213 -3.04 -6.87 -5.14
N LEU A 214 -2.38 -7.60 -4.23
CA LEU A 214 -2.57 -9.03 -4.02
C LEU A 214 -4.03 -9.33 -3.69
N PHE A 215 -4.57 -8.64 -2.69
CA PHE A 215 -5.97 -8.84 -2.27
C PHE A 215 -6.94 -8.29 -3.30
N GLY A 216 -6.68 -7.09 -3.81
CA GLY A 216 -7.50 -6.43 -4.82
C GLY A 216 -7.63 -7.24 -6.11
N MET A 217 -6.57 -7.82 -6.64
CA MET A 217 -6.62 -8.50 -7.95
C MET A 217 -7.06 -9.97 -7.87
N ASN A 218 -7.06 -10.59 -6.70
CA ASN A 218 -7.39 -12.01 -6.55
C ASN A 218 -8.76 -12.21 -5.88
N ARG A 219 -9.74 -12.73 -6.64
CA ARG A 219 -11.12 -12.94 -6.15
C ARG A 219 -11.19 -13.74 -4.83
N ARG A 220 -10.30 -14.73 -4.63
CA ARG A 220 -10.24 -15.53 -3.39
C ARG A 220 -10.03 -14.67 -2.15
N TRP A 221 -9.36 -13.53 -2.30
CA TRP A 221 -8.98 -12.63 -1.21
C TRP A 221 -9.89 -11.41 -1.09
N LEU A 222 -11.12 -11.48 -1.60
CA LEU A 222 -12.08 -10.38 -1.50
C LEU A 222 -12.32 -9.95 -0.05
N GLY A 223 -12.56 -10.89 0.86
CA GLY A 223 -12.71 -10.59 2.30
C GLY A 223 -11.49 -9.86 2.87
N ALA A 224 -10.28 -10.32 2.52
CA ALA A 224 -9.04 -9.67 2.94
C ALA A 224 -8.86 -8.26 2.35
N ALA A 225 -9.30 -8.02 1.11
CA ALA A 225 -9.30 -6.68 0.52
C ALA A 225 -10.21 -5.71 1.31
N LEU A 226 -11.39 -6.19 1.73
CA LEU A 226 -12.32 -5.38 2.54
C LEU A 226 -11.77 -5.10 3.94
N GLY A 227 -11.24 -6.13 4.59
CA GLY A 227 -10.64 -5.98 5.91
C GLY A 227 -9.41 -5.08 5.90
N HIS A 228 -8.58 -5.16 4.86
CA HIS A 228 -7.48 -4.23 4.65
C HIS A 228 -8.00 -2.79 4.52
N LEU A 229 -9.02 -2.55 3.70
CA LEU A 229 -9.60 -1.21 3.56
C LEU A 229 -10.13 -0.72 4.90
N ALA A 230 -10.87 -1.55 5.64
CA ALA A 230 -11.36 -1.18 6.96
C ALA A 230 -10.23 -0.81 7.93
N ALA A 231 -9.14 -1.59 8.00
CA ALA A 231 -8.00 -1.22 8.83
C ALA A 231 -7.35 0.11 8.38
N PHE A 232 -7.27 0.36 7.07
CA PHE A 232 -6.73 1.60 6.50
C PHE A 232 -7.58 2.82 6.90
N GLU A 233 -8.89 2.77 6.68
CA GLU A 233 -9.84 3.83 7.07
C GLU A 233 -9.81 4.07 8.59
N MET A 234 -9.86 2.99 9.38
CA MET A 234 -9.87 3.08 10.85
C MET A 234 -8.56 3.61 11.45
N THR A 235 -7.47 3.65 10.66
CA THR A 235 -6.16 4.15 11.09
C THR A 235 -5.71 5.40 10.33
N SER A 236 -6.58 6.05 9.56
CA SER A 236 -6.22 7.19 8.72
C SER A 236 -6.05 8.50 9.52
N SER A 237 -7.05 8.90 10.31
CA SER A 237 -7.16 10.22 10.96
C SER A 237 -5.98 10.62 11.82
N LEU A 238 -5.64 9.79 12.79
CA LEU A 238 -4.70 10.17 13.83
C LEU A 238 -3.27 10.26 13.28
N PRO A 239 -2.79 9.30 12.46
CA PRO A 239 -1.55 9.45 11.70
C PRO A 239 -1.56 10.64 10.77
N ASN A 240 -2.60 10.86 9.94
CA ASN A 240 -2.64 11.99 9.01
C ASN A 240 -2.61 13.34 9.73
N ARG A 241 -3.36 13.50 10.82
CA ARG A 241 -3.25 14.68 11.69
C ARG A 241 -1.83 14.91 12.22
N ARG A 242 -1.11 13.83 12.56
CA ARG A 242 0.27 13.91 13.04
C ARG A 242 1.24 14.26 11.90
N TYR A 243 1.06 13.70 10.70
CA TYR A 243 1.85 14.04 9.52
C TYR A 243 1.67 15.50 9.14
N GLY A 244 0.43 15.98 9.01
CA GLY A 244 0.13 17.39 8.72
C GLY A 244 0.77 18.33 9.75
N ASN A 245 0.64 18.03 11.05
CA ASN A 245 1.31 18.82 12.10
C ASN A 245 2.84 18.77 12.04
N GLY A 246 3.42 17.63 11.67
CA GLY A 246 4.85 17.49 11.45
C GLY A 246 5.33 18.35 10.29
N LEU A 247 4.59 18.35 9.19
CA LEU A 247 4.89 19.15 8.02
C LEU A 247 4.76 20.65 8.29
N ARG A 248 3.71 21.09 9.02
CA ARG A 248 3.58 22.50 9.48
C ARG A 248 4.77 22.94 10.33
N ARG A 249 5.23 22.08 11.26
CA ARG A 249 6.42 22.35 12.08
C ARG A 249 7.67 22.56 11.21
N LEU A 250 7.74 21.87 10.08
CA LEU A 250 8.85 21.95 9.12
C LEU A 250 8.69 23.09 8.10
N GLY A 251 7.71 23.98 8.26
CA GLY A 251 7.48 25.13 7.38
C GLY A 251 6.51 24.89 6.23
N GLY A 252 5.86 23.73 6.18
CA GLY A 252 4.82 23.44 5.18
C GLY A 252 3.59 24.34 5.35
N ASP A 253 3.12 24.89 4.25
CA ASP A 253 1.95 25.78 4.18
C ASP A 253 0.63 24.97 4.05
N PRO A 254 -0.55 25.64 3.98
CA PRO A 254 -1.82 24.95 3.78
C PRO A 254 -1.91 24.14 2.49
N VAL A 255 -1.14 24.50 1.45
CA VAL A 255 -1.11 23.75 0.19
C VAL A 255 -0.36 22.43 0.38
N ALA A 256 0.80 22.47 1.04
CA ALA A 256 1.63 21.31 1.33
C ALA A 256 0.97 20.31 2.28
N THR A 257 0.07 20.78 3.16
CA THR A 257 -0.56 19.96 4.21
C THR A 257 -1.92 19.41 3.84
N ARG A 258 -2.51 19.89 2.73
CA ARG A 258 -3.89 19.61 2.34
C ARG A 258 -4.22 18.13 2.22
N PHE A 259 -3.34 17.33 1.63
CA PHE A 259 -3.54 15.87 1.55
C PHE A 259 -3.80 15.25 2.94
N PHE A 260 -2.97 15.61 3.92
CA PHE A 260 -3.09 15.08 5.28
C PHE A 260 -4.32 15.63 6.02
N ASP A 261 -4.73 16.85 5.72
CA ASP A 261 -5.89 17.47 6.35
C ASP A 261 -7.21 16.90 5.82
N GLU A 262 -7.29 16.59 4.52
CA GLU A 262 -8.47 15.96 3.91
C GLU A 262 -8.81 14.63 4.60
N HIS A 263 -7.78 13.80 4.84
CA HIS A 263 -7.90 12.52 5.55
C HIS A 263 -8.27 12.66 7.04
N VAL A 264 -8.21 13.86 7.61
CA VAL A 264 -8.68 14.12 8.98
C VAL A 264 -10.15 14.53 8.99
N GLU A 265 -10.63 15.18 7.94
CA GLU A 265 -12.00 15.68 7.83
C GLU A 265 -12.99 14.58 7.40
N ALA A 266 -12.58 13.63 6.56
CA ALA A 266 -13.43 12.57 6.01
C ALA A 266 -13.84 11.46 7.02
N ASP A 267 -13.16 11.36 8.16
CA ASP A 267 -12.82 10.02 8.66
C ASP A 267 -13.78 9.40 9.69
N ALA A 268 -14.51 10.20 10.48
CA ALA A 268 -15.42 9.64 11.48
C ALA A 268 -16.58 8.86 10.83
N VAL A 269 -16.91 9.21 9.58
CA VAL A 269 -17.94 8.55 8.78
C VAL A 269 -17.35 7.31 8.08
N HIS A 270 -16.19 7.43 7.45
CA HIS A 270 -15.56 6.31 6.74
C HIS A 270 -15.18 5.15 7.67
N GLU A 271 -14.69 5.42 8.88
CA GLU A 271 -14.41 4.37 9.88
C GLU A 271 -15.64 3.47 10.10
N GLN A 272 -16.80 4.09 10.28
CA GLN A 272 -18.04 3.38 10.56
C GLN A 272 -18.58 2.68 9.31
N ILE A 273 -18.51 3.32 8.15
CA ILE A 273 -18.91 2.71 6.88
C ILE A 273 -18.04 1.49 6.59
N ALA A 274 -16.72 1.59 6.75
CA ALA A 274 -15.79 0.51 6.43
C ALA A 274 -15.92 -0.69 7.38
N ALA A 275 -16.06 -0.43 8.69
CA ALA A 275 -16.22 -1.51 9.66
C ALA A 275 -17.62 -2.15 9.62
N HIS A 276 -18.69 -1.34 9.60
CA HIS A 276 -20.06 -1.84 9.74
C HIS A 276 -20.74 -2.10 8.40
N ASP A 277 -20.79 -1.12 7.50
CA ASP A 277 -21.58 -1.24 6.27
C ASP A 277 -20.87 -2.09 5.21
N LEU A 278 -19.55 -1.97 5.11
CA LEU A 278 -18.72 -2.73 4.21
C LEU A 278 -18.40 -4.12 4.78
N CYS A 279 -17.60 -4.20 5.85
CA CYS A 279 -17.17 -5.50 6.39
C CYS A 279 -18.31 -6.25 7.08
N GLY A 280 -19.03 -5.59 7.99
CA GLY A 280 -20.18 -6.19 8.67
C GLY A 280 -21.28 -6.59 7.69
N GLY A 281 -21.61 -5.73 6.73
CA GLY A 281 -22.57 -6.03 5.66
C GLY A 281 -22.14 -7.21 4.80
N TYR A 282 -20.88 -7.28 4.39
CA TYR A 282 -20.37 -8.40 3.59
C TYR A 282 -20.40 -9.74 4.34
N VAL A 283 -19.95 -9.75 5.60
CA VAL A 283 -19.89 -10.96 6.43
C VAL A 283 -21.28 -11.45 6.85
N ALA A 284 -22.27 -10.56 6.98
CA ALA A 284 -23.65 -10.97 7.22
C ALA A 284 -24.21 -11.81 6.06
N GLU A 285 -23.79 -11.52 4.82
CA GLU A 285 -24.16 -12.30 3.62
C GLU A 285 -23.21 -13.49 3.37
N HIS A 286 -21.96 -13.41 3.82
CA HIS A 286 -20.89 -14.39 3.61
C HIS A 286 -20.15 -14.71 4.94
N PRO A 287 -20.78 -15.46 5.87
CA PRO A 287 -20.23 -15.70 7.20
C PRO A 287 -18.85 -16.39 7.18
N GLU A 288 -18.56 -17.19 6.15
CA GLU A 288 -17.27 -17.86 5.95
C GLU A 288 -16.11 -16.89 5.69
N ALA A 289 -16.40 -15.66 5.26
CA ALA A 289 -15.38 -14.64 4.97
C ALA A 289 -14.85 -13.91 6.20
N ALA A 290 -15.42 -14.14 7.40
CA ALA A 290 -15.02 -13.44 8.62
C ALA A 290 -13.52 -13.57 8.92
N GLY A 291 -12.94 -14.78 8.73
CA GLY A 291 -11.51 -15.01 8.91
C GLY A 291 -10.66 -14.24 7.90
N ASP A 292 -11.07 -14.20 6.63
CA ASP A 292 -10.34 -13.48 5.58
C ASP A 292 -10.36 -11.96 5.83
N VAL A 293 -11.49 -11.41 6.29
CA VAL A 293 -11.61 -9.99 6.65
C VAL A 293 -10.62 -9.64 7.76
N LEU A 294 -10.59 -10.42 8.84
CA LEU A 294 -9.66 -10.15 9.95
C LEU A 294 -8.20 -10.38 9.55
N PHE A 295 -7.93 -11.37 8.69
CA PHE A 295 -6.61 -11.59 8.12
C PHE A 295 -6.13 -10.39 7.30
N GLY A 296 -6.98 -9.84 6.43
CA GLY A 296 -6.65 -8.66 5.64
C GLY A 296 -6.32 -7.43 6.48
N ALA A 297 -7.13 -7.18 7.52
CA ALA A 297 -6.90 -6.11 8.49
C ALA A 297 -5.59 -6.28 9.25
N ALA A 298 -5.33 -7.49 9.76
CA ALA A 298 -4.09 -7.81 10.47
C ALA A 298 -2.85 -7.65 9.57
N CYS A 299 -2.93 -8.07 8.31
CA CYS A 299 -1.85 -7.87 7.34
C CYS A 299 -1.56 -6.40 7.07
N ALA A 300 -2.61 -5.57 6.96
CA ALA A 300 -2.45 -4.12 6.75
C ALA A 300 -1.63 -3.50 7.89
N LEU A 301 -2.02 -3.77 9.14
CA LEU A 301 -1.34 -3.26 10.33
C LEU A 301 0.10 -3.78 10.43
N ALA A 302 0.31 -5.09 10.24
CA ALA A 302 1.64 -5.69 10.39
C ALA A 302 2.64 -5.23 9.31
N VAL A 303 2.21 -5.11 8.05
CA VAL A 303 3.10 -4.62 6.97
C VAL A 303 3.41 -3.12 7.15
N GLU A 304 2.46 -2.32 7.63
CA GLU A 304 2.72 -0.92 8.00
C GLU A 304 3.68 -0.81 9.20
N ALA A 305 3.59 -1.72 10.17
CA ALA A 305 4.53 -1.78 11.29
C ALA A 305 5.96 -2.09 10.83
N GLU A 306 6.15 -3.05 9.93
CA GLU A 306 7.45 -3.37 9.30
C GLU A 306 8.01 -2.18 8.51
N PHE A 307 7.15 -1.48 7.76
CA PHE A 307 7.50 -0.24 7.07
C PHE A 307 7.98 0.83 8.07
N GLY A 308 7.21 1.08 9.12
CA GLY A 308 7.55 2.07 10.15
C GLY A 308 8.83 1.75 10.90
N ALA A 309 9.05 0.48 11.27
CA ALA A 309 10.27 0.01 11.92
C ALA A 309 11.49 0.28 11.05
N ARG A 310 11.42 -0.11 9.76
CA ARG A 310 12.54 0.09 8.83
C ARG A 310 12.95 1.56 8.72
N LEU A 311 12.00 2.48 8.59
CA LEU A 311 12.29 3.91 8.46
C LEU A 311 12.95 4.45 9.74
N LEU A 312 12.35 4.14 10.89
CA LEU A 312 12.85 4.61 12.19
C LEU A 312 14.25 4.06 12.50
N ASP A 313 14.52 2.79 12.20
CA ASP A 313 15.83 2.17 12.42
C ASP A 313 16.93 2.82 11.57
N ARG A 314 16.63 3.09 10.28
CA ARG A 314 17.56 3.76 9.37
C ARG A 314 17.87 5.18 9.85
N TRP A 315 16.84 5.93 10.21
CA TRP A 315 16.99 7.29 10.72
C TRP A 315 17.71 7.34 12.07
N ALA A 316 17.46 6.37 12.96
CA ALA A 316 18.17 6.25 14.23
C ALA A 316 19.67 5.95 14.03
N ALA A 317 20.02 5.20 12.98
CA ALA A 317 21.39 4.94 12.57
C ALA A 317 22.04 6.09 11.77
N GLY A 318 21.32 7.21 11.56
CA GLY A 318 21.85 8.38 10.85
C GLY A 318 22.04 8.18 9.34
N VAL A 319 21.32 7.22 8.75
CA VAL A 319 21.43 6.87 7.32
C VAL A 319 20.07 7.00 6.62
N PRO A 320 20.03 7.29 5.31
CA PRO A 320 18.76 7.44 4.56
C PRO A 320 17.88 6.20 4.63
N SER A 321 16.55 6.34 4.68
CA SER A 321 15.64 5.18 4.61
C SER A 321 15.46 4.63 3.19
N LEU A 322 15.79 5.43 2.17
CA LEU A 322 15.88 5.04 0.77
C LEU A 322 17.16 4.23 0.48
N ARG A 323 17.12 3.38 -0.56
CA ARG A 323 18.22 2.48 -0.96
C ARG A 323 19.39 3.21 -1.64
N THR A 324 19.08 4.11 -2.57
CA THR A 324 20.05 4.66 -3.54
C THR A 324 20.19 6.18 -3.45
N ARG A 325 19.08 6.91 -3.26
CA ARG A 325 19.07 8.38 -3.23
C ARG A 325 18.99 8.89 -1.79
N ALA A 326 19.99 9.67 -1.36
CA ALA A 326 19.83 10.55 -0.22
C ALA A 326 19.13 11.84 -0.70
N LEU A 327 18.01 12.21 -0.09
CA LEU A 327 17.40 13.50 -0.39
C LEU A 327 18.23 14.59 0.29
N SER A 328 18.86 15.46 -0.52
CA SER A 328 19.51 16.65 0.01
C SER A 328 18.46 17.53 0.68
N GLY A 329 18.67 17.86 1.96
CA GLY A 329 17.72 18.64 2.74
C GLY A 329 17.33 19.93 2.02
N ALA A 330 16.03 20.15 1.84
CA ALA A 330 15.50 21.44 1.42
C ALA A 330 15.98 22.49 2.44
N ALA A 331 16.73 23.48 1.95
CA ALA A 331 17.22 24.62 2.71
C ALA A 331 16.10 25.62 2.99
#